data_AF-A0A7Y2JD34-F1
#
_entry.id   AF-A0A7Y2JD34-F1
#
_cell.length_a   1.000
_cell.length_b   1.000
_cell.length_c   1.000
_cell.angle_alpha   90.00
_cell.angle_beta   90.00
_cell.angle_gamma   90.00
#
_symmetry.space_group_name_H-M   'P 1'
#
loop_
_entity.id
_entity.type
_entity.pdbx_description
1 polymer ?
#
loop_
_entity_poly.entity_id
_entity_poly.type
_entity_poly.pdbx_seq_one_letter_code
_entity_poly.pdbx_strand_id
1 'polypeptide(L)'
;GQDTYFGTARRNVPEEIRAMQAGLSPGQVRRGLKAMKELVAGWEEFFGRLGHTFFFLEPLTYNSAILYERSGFQYLQGSEKMKEIDREFRPGGDLFARLDGSTPFRMPGQHRTVRGRSWAIHDGILVEPWESPKMYKSIGVHAGVSTFTGEEY
;
A
#
# COMPACT_ATOMS: atom_id res chain seq x y z
N GLY A 1 27.40 -0.10 10.60
CA GLY A 1 25.98 0.07 10.99
C GLY A 1 25.43 -1.30 11.32
N GLN A 2 24.63 -1.42 12.38
CA GLN A 2 23.97 -2.69 12.72
C GLN A 2 22.85 -2.94 11.72
N ASP A 3 22.70 -4.18 11.26
CA ASP A 3 21.67 -4.53 10.28
C ASP A 3 20.27 -4.34 10.89
N THR A 4 19.53 -3.36 10.40
CA THR A 4 18.20 -3.02 10.92
C THR A 4 17.08 -3.73 10.17
N TYR A 5 17.42 -4.54 9.15
CA TYR A 5 16.46 -5.15 8.22
C TYR A 5 15.48 -4.10 7.67
N PHE A 6 16.00 -2.97 7.19
CA PHE A 6 15.19 -1.82 6.74
C PHE A 6 14.22 -1.26 7.81
N GLY A 7 14.58 -1.39 9.10
CA GLY A 7 13.74 -0.97 10.22
C GLY A 7 12.61 -1.96 10.57
N THR A 8 12.61 -3.17 10.00
CA THR A 8 11.58 -4.19 10.27
C THR A 8 11.96 -5.14 11.41
N ALA A 9 13.21 -5.12 11.88
CA ALA A 9 13.69 -6.04 12.91
C ALA A 9 13.02 -5.84 14.28
N ARG A 10 12.58 -4.61 14.59
CA ARG A 10 11.87 -4.27 15.83
C ARG A 10 10.88 -3.14 15.57
N ARG A 11 9.63 -3.32 16.01
CA ARG A 11 8.60 -2.28 15.97
C ARG A 11 8.81 -1.27 17.09
N ASN A 12 8.70 0.02 16.75
CA ASN A 12 8.59 1.10 17.73
C ASN A 12 7.13 1.55 17.83
N VAL A 13 6.31 0.78 18.55
CA VAL A 13 4.85 0.97 18.62
C VAL A 13 4.46 2.40 19.06
N PRO A 14 5.11 3.04 20.06
CA PRO A 14 4.81 4.43 20.40
C PRO A 14 5.01 5.43 19.25
N GLU A 15 6.02 5.24 18.41
CA GLU A 15 6.25 6.09 17.23
C GLU A 15 5.27 5.75 16.10
N GLU A 16 4.94 4.48 15.91
CA GLU A 16 3.92 4.06 14.93
C GLU A 16 2.56 4.69 15.24
N ILE A 17 2.16 4.71 16.51
CA ILE A 17 0.92 5.37 16.95
C ILE A 17 0.98 6.88 16.66
N ARG A 18 2.09 7.55 17.00
CA ARG A 18 2.27 8.98 16.70
C ARG A 18 2.23 9.26 15.19
N ALA A 19 2.87 8.43 14.37
CA ALA A 19 2.86 8.55 12.92
C ALA A 19 1.45 8.37 12.34
N MET A 20 0.72 7.35 12.80
CA MET A 20 -0.66 7.10 12.40
C MET A 20 -1.57 8.29 12.76
N GLN A 21 -1.47 8.81 13.99
CA GLN A 21 -2.24 9.98 14.44
C GLN A 21 -1.89 11.26 13.66
N ALA A 22 -0.64 11.37 13.17
CA ALA A 22 -0.22 12.45 12.29
C ALA A 22 -0.66 12.28 10.82
N GLY A 23 -1.42 11.22 10.49
CA GLY A 23 -1.92 10.94 9.14
C GLY A 23 -0.87 10.35 8.20
N LEU A 24 0.20 9.76 8.74
CA LEU A 24 1.22 9.06 7.96
C LEU A 24 0.79 7.61 7.70
N SER A 25 1.26 7.04 6.60
CA SER A 25 1.12 5.60 6.30
C SER A 25 2.26 4.82 6.94
N PRO A 26 2.18 3.48 7.07
CA PRO A 26 3.32 2.67 7.50
C PRO A 26 4.58 2.95 6.67
N GLY A 27 5.74 3.05 7.33
CA GLY A 27 7.03 3.36 6.70
C GLY A 27 7.22 4.82 6.27
N GLN A 28 6.21 5.68 6.42
CA GLN A 28 6.29 7.09 6.02
C GLN A 28 6.80 7.96 7.17
N VAL A 29 7.89 8.71 6.94
CA VAL A 29 8.52 9.57 7.96
C VAL A 29 8.04 11.04 7.93
N ARG A 30 7.38 11.45 6.85
CA ARG A 30 6.86 12.82 6.66
C ARG A 30 5.69 12.81 5.70
N ARG A 31 4.87 13.87 5.67
CA ARG A 31 3.81 14.01 4.67
C ARG A 31 4.37 13.91 3.24
N GLY A 32 3.70 13.13 2.39
CA GLY A 32 4.12 12.94 1.00
C GLY A 32 4.12 14.26 0.20
N LEU A 33 5.06 14.39 -0.73
CA LEU A 33 5.26 15.58 -1.56
C LEU A 33 4.19 15.75 -2.66
N LYS A 34 3.25 14.81 -2.79
CA LYS A 34 2.26 14.72 -3.88
C LYS A 34 2.89 14.66 -5.29
N ALA A 35 4.16 14.25 -5.38
CA ALA A 35 4.94 14.24 -6.61
C ALA A 35 4.87 12.92 -7.40
N MET A 36 3.95 12.01 -7.06
CA MET A 36 3.92 10.66 -7.66
C MET A 36 3.66 10.73 -9.17
N LYS A 37 2.78 11.63 -9.62
CA LYS A 37 2.46 11.82 -11.03
C LYS A 37 3.70 12.27 -11.82
N GLU A 38 4.44 13.24 -11.28
CA GLU A 38 5.67 13.77 -11.85
C GLU A 38 6.78 12.72 -11.87
N LEU A 39 6.91 11.92 -10.81
CA LEU A 39 7.86 10.82 -10.75
C LEU A 39 7.56 9.74 -11.80
N VAL A 40 6.30 9.32 -11.95
CA VAL A 40 5.93 8.35 -12.98
C VAL A 40 6.21 8.89 -14.37
N ALA A 41 5.86 10.14 -14.65
CA ALA A 41 6.15 10.75 -15.95
C ALA A 41 7.67 10.79 -16.24
N GLY A 42 8.48 11.13 -15.24
CA GLY A 42 9.95 11.10 -15.37
C GLY A 42 10.50 9.70 -15.58
N TRP A 43 9.94 8.68 -14.93
CA TRP A 43 10.31 7.28 -15.15
C TRP A 43 9.92 6.80 -16.56
N GLU A 44 8.70 7.11 -17.01
CA GLU A 44 8.26 6.76 -18.36
C GLU A 44 9.13 7.41 -19.44
N GLU A 45 9.50 8.68 -19.28
CA GLU A 45 10.42 9.36 -20.19
C GLU A 45 11.82 8.72 -20.16
N PHE A 46 12.35 8.47 -18.96
CA PHE A 46 13.68 7.86 -18.80
C PHE A 46 13.75 6.47 -19.44
N PHE A 47 12.85 5.56 -19.07
CA PHE A 47 12.84 4.20 -19.60
C PHE A 47 12.47 4.17 -21.09
N GLY A 48 11.63 5.11 -21.55
CA GLY A 48 11.28 5.23 -22.97
C GLY A 48 12.48 5.63 -23.83
N ARG A 49 13.31 6.56 -23.35
CA ARG A 49 14.57 6.94 -24.03
C ARG A 49 15.58 5.80 -24.06
N LEU A 50 15.52 4.86 -23.12
CA LEU A 50 16.33 3.64 -23.12
C LEU A 50 15.77 2.52 -24.00
N GLY A 51 14.63 2.74 -24.67
CA GLY A 51 14.00 1.76 -25.55
C GLY A 51 13.19 0.68 -24.84
N HIS A 52 12.90 0.83 -23.55
CA HIS A 52 11.99 -0.07 -22.84
C HIS A 52 10.53 0.24 -23.20
N THR A 53 9.67 -0.77 -23.09
CA THR A 53 8.21 -0.63 -23.27
C THR A 53 7.43 -0.73 -21.96
N PHE A 54 8.07 -1.23 -20.90
CA PHE A 54 7.54 -1.30 -19.54
C PHE A 54 8.67 -1.41 -18.51
N PHE A 55 8.33 -1.20 -17.23
CA PHE A 55 9.22 -1.45 -16.08
C PHE A 55 8.43 -2.03 -14.89
N PHE A 56 9.12 -2.74 -13.99
CA PHE A 56 8.52 -3.42 -12.83
C PHE A 56 8.89 -2.73 -11.50
N LEU A 57 8.06 -2.97 -10.49
CA LEU A 57 8.37 -2.69 -9.09
C LEU A 57 7.63 -3.65 -8.15
N GLU A 58 8.04 -3.64 -6.89
CA GLU A 58 7.44 -4.41 -5.80
C GLU A 58 7.09 -3.44 -4.65
N PRO A 59 5.80 -3.15 -4.40
CA PRO A 59 5.38 -2.24 -3.34
C PRO A 59 5.55 -2.89 -1.95
N LEU A 60 6.37 -2.25 -1.11
CA LEU A 60 6.66 -2.76 0.24
C LEU A 60 5.44 -2.81 1.18
N THR A 61 4.36 -2.10 0.85
CA THR A 61 3.17 -1.98 1.72
C THR A 61 1.87 -1.94 0.92
N TYR A 62 0.75 -2.25 1.56
CA TYR A 62 -0.58 -2.14 0.94
C TYR A 62 -0.86 -0.74 0.39
N ASN A 63 -0.58 0.33 1.15
CA ASN A 63 -0.81 1.70 0.68
C ASN A 63 0.02 2.06 -0.56
N SER A 64 1.24 1.52 -0.69
CA SER A 64 2.08 1.78 -1.86
C SER A 64 1.55 1.03 -3.09
N ALA A 65 1.06 -0.21 -2.93
CA ALA A 65 0.38 -0.92 -4.03
C ALA A 65 -0.81 -0.12 -4.59
N ILE A 66 -1.69 0.39 -3.71
CA ILE A 66 -2.82 1.25 -4.14
C ILE A 66 -2.35 2.58 -4.74
N LEU A 67 -1.26 3.18 -4.24
CA LEU A 67 -0.69 4.39 -4.85
C LEU A 67 -0.22 4.12 -6.29
N TYR A 68 0.41 2.97 -6.54
CA TYR A 68 0.85 2.59 -7.89
C TYR A 68 -0.32 2.26 -8.82
N GLU A 69 -1.38 1.59 -8.34
CA GLU A 69 -2.62 1.40 -9.12
C GLU A 69 -3.16 2.74 -9.63
N ARG A 70 -3.32 3.70 -8.71
CA ARG A 70 -3.80 5.05 -9.00
C ARG A 70 -2.86 5.86 -9.90
N SER A 71 -1.61 5.40 -10.04
CA SER A 71 -0.61 5.97 -10.95
C SER A 71 -0.51 5.22 -12.28
N GLY A 72 -1.41 4.26 -12.52
CA GLY A 72 -1.58 3.55 -13.78
C GLY A 72 -0.73 2.30 -13.95
N PHE A 73 -0.20 1.73 -12.86
CA PHE A 73 0.45 0.42 -12.86
C PHE A 73 -0.60 -0.70 -12.88
N GLN A 74 -0.20 -1.87 -13.38
CA GLN A 74 -0.97 -3.11 -13.32
C GLN A 74 -0.18 -4.21 -12.61
N TYR A 75 -0.86 -5.27 -12.19
CA TYR A 75 -0.25 -6.43 -11.56
C TYR A 75 0.30 -7.39 -12.59
N LEU A 76 1.55 -7.81 -12.39
CA LEU A 76 2.08 -9.06 -12.92
C LEU A 76 1.66 -10.23 -12.01
N GLN A 77 1.67 -10.02 -10.69
CA GLN A 77 1.27 -10.99 -9.68
C GLN A 77 0.63 -10.28 -8.48
N GLY A 78 -0.35 -10.92 -7.84
CA GLY A 78 -0.95 -10.46 -6.57
C GLY A 78 -2.27 -9.71 -6.71
N SER A 79 -2.80 -9.51 -7.92
CA SER A 79 -4.10 -8.82 -8.14
C SER A 79 -5.27 -9.51 -7.43
N GLU A 80 -5.34 -10.84 -7.47
CA GLU A 80 -6.41 -11.59 -6.80
C GLU A 80 -6.32 -11.46 -5.29
N LYS A 81 -5.12 -11.47 -4.71
CA LYS A 81 -4.92 -11.24 -3.27
C LYS A 81 -5.35 -9.83 -2.87
N MET A 82 -5.08 -8.82 -3.70
CA MET A 82 -5.52 -7.45 -3.46
C MET A 82 -7.05 -7.31 -3.46
N LYS A 83 -7.74 -7.97 -4.39
CA LYS A 83 -9.20 -8.04 -4.43
C LYS A 83 -9.80 -8.82 -3.26
N GLU A 84 -9.15 -9.91 -2.86
CA GLU A 84 -9.53 -10.69 -1.66
C GLU A 84 -9.45 -9.80 -0.42
N ILE A 85 -8.31 -9.14 -0.20
CA ILE A 85 -8.13 -8.20 0.92
C ILE A 85 -9.22 -7.12 0.90
N ASP A 86 -9.51 -6.54 -0.27
CA ASP A 86 -10.57 -5.54 -0.38
C ASP A 86 -11.94 -6.09 0.02
N ARG A 87 -12.29 -7.29 -0.45
CA ARG A 87 -13.53 -7.97 -0.07
C ARG A 87 -13.61 -8.23 1.42
N GLU A 88 -12.54 -8.74 2.03
CA GLU A 88 -12.53 -9.07 3.46
C GLU A 88 -12.61 -7.84 4.38
N PHE A 89 -12.17 -6.67 3.90
CA PHE A 89 -12.35 -5.41 4.62
C PHE A 89 -13.77 -4.82 4.46
N ARG A 90 -14.65 -5.36 3.62
CA ARG A 90 -16.04 -4.87 3.51
C ARG A 90 -16.90 -5.40 4.66
N PRO A 91 -18.02 -4.74 4.99
CA PRO A 91 -18.97 -5.24 5.99
C PRO A 91 -19.35 -6.71 5.72
N GLY A 92 -19.17 -7.56 6.72
CA GLY A 92 -19.40 -9.01 6.62
C GLY A 92 -18.17 -9.87 6.30
N GLY A 93 -17.02 -9.26 5.98
CA GLY A 93 -15.75 -9.97 5.80
C GLY A 93 -14.98 -10.19 7.09
N ASP A 94 -14.02 -11.11 7.07
CA ASP A 94 -13.26 -11.51 8.27
C ASP A 94 -12.34 -10.39 8.76
N LEU A 95 -11.68 -9.66 7.85
CA LEU A 95 -10.82 -8.54 8.23
C LEU A 95 -11.64 -7.38 8.80
N PHE A 96 -12.84 -7.15 8.30
CA PHE A 96 -13.76 -6.18 8.87
C PHE A 96 -14.16 -6.54 10.31
N ALA A 97 -14.49 -7.81 10.57
CA ALA A 97 -14.83 -8.28 11.92
C ALA A 97 -13.65 -8.14 12.90
N ARG A 98 -12.41 -8.25 12.41
CA ARG A 98 -11.18 -8.05 13.19
C ARG A 98 -10.82 -6.59 13.45
N LEU A 99 -11.57 -5.62 12.90
CA LEU A 99 -11.46 -4.21 13.28
C LEU A 99 -12.26 -3.93 14.57
N ASP A 100 -11.88 -4.63 15.63
CA ASP A 100 -12.57 -4.70 16.92
C ASP A 100 -12.02 -3.70 17.97
N GLY A 101 -10.99 -2.93 17.62
CA GLY A 101 -10.31 -2.01 18.54
C GLY A 101 -9.33 -2.68 19.50
N SER A 102 -8.96 -3.95 19.28
CA SER A 102 -7.94 -4.65 20.08
C SER A 102 -6.58 -3.96 20.09
N THR A 103 -6.25 -3.23 19.03
CA THR A 103 -5.07 -2.33 18.97
C THR A 103 -5.48 -0.98 18.38
N PRO A 104 -4.69 0.09 18.61
CA PRO A 104 -4.91 1.38 17.93
C PRO A 104 -4.93 1.27 16.40
N PHE A 105 -4.30 0.22 15.85
CA PHE A 105 -4.22 -0.05 14.41
C PHE A 105 -5.36 -0.93 13.88
N ARG A 106 -6.34 -1.31 14.71
CA ARG A 106 -7.50 -2.15 14.35
C ARG A 106 -8.83 -1.51 14.77
N MET A 107 -8.89 -0.18 14.79
CA MET A 107 -10.09 0.54 15.21
C MET A 107 -11.23 0.37 14.19
N PRO A 108 -12.49 0.28 14.64
CA PRO A 108 -13.65 0.38 13.75
C PRO A 108 -13.56 1.60 12.84
N GLY A 109 -13.91 1.42 11.56
CA GLY A 109 -13.83 2.48 10.54
C GLY A 109 -12.55 2.48 9.70
N GLN A 110 -11.48 1.81 10.11
CA GLN A 110 -10.25 1.75 9.31
C GLN A 110 -10.39 1.07 7.95
N HIS A 111 -11.41 0.24 7.76
CA HIS A 111 -11.76 -0.33 6.46
C HIS A 111 -12.10 0.71 5.38
N ARG A 112 -12.44 1.95 5.77
CA ARG A 112 -12.87 3.00 4.84
C ARG A 112 -11.73 3.65 4.08
N THR A 113 -10.51 3.60 4.60
CA THR A 113 -9.37 4.34 4.04
C THR A 113 -8.21 3.42 3.68
N VAL A 114 -7.45 3.78 2.66
CA VAL A 114 -6.22 3.04 2.27
C VAL A 114 -5.23 3.00 3.43
N ARG A 115 -5.04 4.13 4.13
CA ARG A 115 -4.15 4.23 5.28
C ARG A 115 -4.61 3.38 6.45
N GLY A 116 -5.92 3.38 6.75
CA GLY A 116 -6.50 2.58 7.83
C GLY A 116 -6.24 1.09 7.61
N ARG A 117 -6.57 0.59 6.41
CA ARG A 117 -6.27 -0.80 6.02
C ARG A 117 -4.78 -1.11 6.07
N SER A 118 -3.93 -0.19 5.60
CA SER A 118 -2.49 -0.39 5.61
C SER A 118 -1.91 -0.48 7.02
N TRP A 119 -2.42 0.30 7.99
CA TRP A 119 -2.01 0.18 9.40
C TRP A 119 -2.50 -1.12 10.02
N ALA A 120 -3.72 -1.55 9.74
CA ALA A 120 -4.22 -2.83 10.20
C ALA A 120 -3.39 -4.01 9.64
N ILE A 121 -3.02 -3.96 8.36
CA ILE A 121 -2.14 -4.94 7.71
C ILE A 121 -0.74 -4.91 8.34
N HIS A 122 -0.17 -3.73 8.57
CA HIS A 122 1.12 -3.56 9.27
C HIS A 122 1.09 -4.14 10.68
N ASP A 123 -0.05 -4.04 11.35
CA ASP A 123 -0.28 -4.64 12.67
C ASP A 123 -0.57 -6.16 12.62
N GLY A 124 -0.52 -6.78 11.45
CA GLY A 124 -0.70 -8.22 11.29
C GLY A 124 -2.16 -8.67 11.41
N ILE A 125 -3.11 -7.89 10.89
CA ILE A 125 -4.54 -8.30 10.84
C ILE A 125 -4.80 -9.47 9.86
N LEU A 126 -3.93 -9.61 8.86
CA LEU A 126 -4.00 -10.69 7.87
C LEU A 126 -3.70 -12.06 8.52
N VAL A 127 -4.29 -13.12 7.97
CA VAL A 127 -3.99 -14.51 8.40
C VAL A 127 -2.55 -14.89 8.06
N GLU A 128 -2.08 -14.44 6.90
CA GLU A 128 -0.73 -14.65 6.40
C GLU A 128 0.02 -13.31 6.37
N PRO A 129 1.36 -13.31 6.50
CA PRO A 129 2.15 -12.11 6.33
C PRO A 129 1.85 -11.41 4.99
N TRP A 130 1.92 -10.08 4.99
CA TRP A 130 1.81 -9.31 3.75
C TRP A 130 2.90 -9.74 2.77
N GLU A 131 2.48 -10.19 1.59
CA GLU A 131 3.36 -10.46 0.47
C GLU A 131 3.28 -9.31 -0.53
N SER A 132 4.43 -8.76 -0.91
CA SER A 132 4.52 -7.68 -1.87
C SER A 132 4.05 -8.15 -3.25
N PRO A 133 3.04 -7.50 -3.86
CA PRO A 133 2.66 -7.84 -5.23
C PRO A 133 3.75 -7.39 -6.20
N LYS A 134 3.83 -8.06 -7.36
CA LYS A 134 4.70 -7.61 -8.44
C LYS A 134 3.89 -6.79 -9.42
N MET A 135 4.26 -5.53 -9.62
CA MET A 135 3.54 -4.60 -10.50
C MET A 135 4.42 -4.14 -11.65
N TYR A 136 3.79 -3.69 -12.74
CA TYR A 136 4.46 -3.12 -13.89
C TYR A 136 3.73 -1.89 -14.43
N LYS A 137 4.47 -1.02 -15.09
CA LYS A 137 3.97 0.14 -15.83
C LYS A 137 4.39 0.04 -17.27
N SER A 138 3.42 -0.02 -18.18
CA SER A 138 3.66 0.15 -19.61
C SER A 138 3.80 1.63 -19.93
N ILE A 139 4.82 1.97 -20.71
CA ILE A 139 5.12 3.37 -21.06
C ILE A 139 3.99 3.94 -21.92
N GLY A 140 3.49 5.11 -21.54
CA GLY A 140 2.39 5.81 -22.20
C GLY A 140 1.01 5.23 -21.93
N VAL A 141 0.88 4.21 -21.06
CA VAL A 141 -0.38 3.51 -20.80
C VAL A 141 -0.77 3.62 -19.34
N HIS A 142 -1.99 4.10 -19.08
CA HIS A 142 -2.59 4.04 -17.75
C HIS A 142 -3.49 2.81 -17.64
N ALA A 143 -3.11 1.81 -16.84
CA ALA A 143 -3.82 0.52 -16.81
C ALA A 143 -5.26 0.59 -16.30
N GLY A 144 -5.60 1.59 -15.48
CA GLY A 144 -6.97 1.76 -14.95
C GLY A 144 -7.37 0.70 -13.92
N VAL A 145 -6.40 0.01 -13.31
CA VAL A 145 -6.64 -0.94 -12.23
C VAL A 145 -7.11 -0.23 -10.97
N SER A 146 -8.10 -0.81 -10.30
CA SER A 146 -8.53 -0.40 -8.97
C SER A 146 -8.97 -1.63 -8.18
N THR A 147 -8.23 -1.97 -7.12
CA THR A 147 -8.59 -3.07 -6.22
C THR A 147 -9.19 -2.58 -4.90
N PHE A 148 -8.94 -1.32 -4.52
CA PHE A 148 -9.51 -0.71 -3.33
C PHE A 148 -10.86 -0.05 -3.63
N THR A 149 -11.90 -0.43 -2.89
CA THR A 149 -13.27 0.07 -3.01
C THR A 149 -13.77 0.86 -1.80
N GLY A 150 -12.86 1.24 -0.88
CA GLY A 150 -13.21 2.13 0.22
C GLY A 150 -13.41 3.58 -0.22
N GLU A 151 -13.62 4.46 0.74
CA GLU A 151 -14.08 5.84 0.55
C GLU A 151 -12.92 6.81 0.33
N GLU A 152 -11.84 6.69 1.10
CA GLU A 152 -10.75 7.66 1.12
C GLU A 152 -9.36 7.02 0.99
N TYR A 153 -8.34 7.86 0.85
CA TYR A 153 -6.94 7.42 0.92
C TYR A 153 -6.42 7.45 2.36
#